data_AF-A0A952TDL3-F1
#
_entry.id   AF-A0A952TDL3-F1
#
_cell.length_a   1.000
_cell.length_b   1.000
_cell.length_c   1.000
_cell.angle_alpha   90.00
_cell.angle_beta   90.00
_cell.angle_gamma   90.00
#
_symmetry.space_group_name_H-M   'P 1'
#
loop_
_entity.id
_entity.type
_entity.pdbx_description
1 polymer ?
#
loop_
_entity_poly.entity_id
_entity_poly.type
_entity_poly.pdbx_seq_one_letter_code
_entity_poly.pdbx_strand_id
1 'polypeptide(L)'
;MKHLYIIFLIIISSFTFIQMSCEGDDKQGSVSEGQEDIAYNPEKDSDIQAYNIERRKKLATVRFPCDTIAVMEFILKNYPEGSYLAELDKPNTYTVPRNAVLYKKSGDTTLIFAIIIKSKPDERVVELKNVVGYDQSFFNLDSTALGMAYFYLTLLRCTGENIETVWEALIPDNAGFNYMVLDTWKPRKMTYMRVNFHYAIGIGHIEYNFFFDKGIYEKPHLLMTYQTINSLREMVDANRDSIPDYIEHLYVDTGIEVKSVDTVTFVWKDTVYVNTRNPKQTRPF
;
A
#
# COMPACT_ATOMS: atom_id res chain seq x y z
N MET A 1 -48.63 -5.68 49.45
CA MET A 1 -48.07 -4.34 49.15
C MET A 1 -46.81 -3.98 49.94
N LYS A 2 -46.63 -4.38 51.22
CA LYS A 2 -45.38 -4.13 51.97
C LYS A 2 -44.14 -4.85 51.40
N HIS A 3 -44.28 -6.07 50.87
CA HIS A 3 -43.14 -6.79 50.27
C HIS A 3 -42.72 -6.27 48.88
N LEU A 4 -43.61 -5.60 48.14
CA LEU A 4 -43.29 -5.01 46.83
C LEU A 4 -42.43 -3.73 47.00
N TYR A 5 -42.65 -2.99 48.09
CA TYR A 5 -41.86 -1.80 48.43
C TYR A 5 -40.43 -2.14 48.87
N ILE A 6 -40.22 -3.28 49.53
CA ILE A 6 -38.88 -3.71 49.96
C ILE A 6 -38.04 -4.16 48.75
N ILE A 7 -38.65 -4.84 47.78
CA ILE A 7 -37.97 -5.23 46.53
C ILE A 7 -37.64 -3.99 45.69
N PHE A 8 -38.55 -3.01 45.62
CA PHE A 8 -38.30 -1.75 44.91
C PHE A 8 -37.18 -0.90 45.55
N LEU A 9 -37.08 -0.89 46.89
CA LEU A 9 -35.99 -0.21 47.61
C LEU A 9 -34.63 -0.89 47.43
N ILE A 10 -34.58 -2.23 47.30
CA ILE A 10 -33.33 -2.97 47.03
C ILE A 10 -32.87 -2.77 45.58
N ILE A 11 -33.79 -2.68 44.62
CA ILE A 11 -33.46 -2.41 43.21
C ILE A 11 -32.97 -0.97 43.02
N ILE A 12 -33.53 0.01 43.75
CA ILE A 12 -33.05 1.40 43.69
C ILE A 12 -31.72 1.57 44.43
N SER A 13 -31.48 0.88 45.56
CA SER A 13 -30.19 0.97 46.26
C SER A 13 -29.05 0.22 45.54
N SER A 14 -29.36 -0.69 44.62
CA SER A 14 -28.37 -1.34 43.73
C SER A 14 -28.12 -0.55 42.44
N PHE A 15 -28.96 0.43 42.11
CA PHE A 15 -28.75 1.32 40.97
C PHE A 15 -27.94 2.60 41.31
N THR A 16 -27.79 2.93 42.60
CA THR A 16 -27.08 4.14 43.06
C THR A 16 -25.61 3.92 43.46
N PHE A 17 -25.03 2.74 43.19
CA PHE A 17 -23.61 2.43 43.48
C PHE A 17 -22.70 2.29 42.24
N ILE A 18 -23.17 2.65 41.04
CA ILE A 18 -22.37 2.64 39.79
C ILE A 18 -21.97 4.06 39.32
N GLN A 19 -22.08 5.06 40.19
CA GLN A 19 -21.67 6.44 39.88
C GLN A 19 -20.64 6.93 40.90
N MET A 20 -19.45 6.34 40.88
CA MET A 20 -18.23 6.96 41.40
C MET A 20 -17.04 6.64 40.49
N SER A 21 -16.61 7.67 39.77
CA SER A 21 -15.29 7.88 39.15
C SER A 21 -14.83 6.92 38.04
N CYS A 22 -15.25 7.23 36.80
CA CYS A 22 -14.28 7.30 35.70
C CYS A 22 -14.02 8.78 35.44
N GLU A 23 -13.23 9.38 36.32
CA GLU A 23 -12.42 10.54 35.94
C GLU A 23 -11.49 10.02 34.85
N GLY A 24 -11.77 10.43 33.61
CA GLY A 24 -10.98 10.11 32.45
C GLY A 24 -9.63 10.80 32.57
N ASP A 25 -8.71 10.18 33.30
CA ASP A 25 -7.31 10.28 32.93
C ASP A 25 -7.22 9.70 31.52
N ASP A 26 -7.13 10.58 30.53
CA ASP A 26 -6.47 10.30 29.26
C ASP A 26 -5.03 9.90 29.59
N LYS A 27 -4.85 8.65 30.03
CA LYS A 27 -3.58 7.96 29.94
C LYS A 27 -3.38 7.68 28.46
N GLN A 28 -2.92 8.70 27.73
CA GLN A 28 -1.79 8.50 26.85
C GLN A 28 -0.86 7.55 27.60
N GLY A 29 -0.70 6.33 27.09
CA GLY A 29 0.19 5.35 27.67
C GLY A 29 1.54 6.04 27.89
N SER A 30 1.81 6.42 29.13
CA SER A 30 3.12 6.86 29.55
C SER A 30 4.04 5.71 29.20
N VAL A 31 4.89 5.93 28.20
CA VAL A 31 5.95 5.01 27.83
C VAL A 31 6.68 4.72 29.12
N SER A 32 6.56 3.47 29.57
CA SER A 32 7.25 2.98 30.75
C SER A 32 8.72 3.31 30.56
N GLU A 33 9.31 4.14 31.44
CA GLU A 33 10.76 4.32 31.49
C GLU A 33 11.40 2.93 31.59
N GLY A 34 12.01 2.47 30.50
CA GLY A 34 12.61 1.13 30.40
C GLY A 34 12.05 0.21 29.30
N GLN A 35 11.00 0.59 28.56
CA GLN A 35 10.63 -0.10 27.32
C GLN A 35 11.37 0.56 26.14
N GLU A 36 12.37 -0.13 25.59
CA GLU A 36 12.95 0.23 24.30
C GLU A 36 11.82 0.35 23.27
N ASP A 37 11.76 1.49 22.58
CA ASP A 37 10.83 1.69 21.49
C ASP A 37 11.19 0.75 20.35
N ILE A 38 10.33 -0.25 20.11
CA ILE A 38 10.46 -1.24 19.02
C ILE A 38 10.68 -0.53 17.69
N ALA A 39 10.11 0.66 17.53
CA ALA A 39 10.21 1.42 16.31
C ALA A 39 11.66 1.80 15.94
N TYR A 40 12.58 1.80 16.91
CA TYR A 40 14.00 2.07 16.74
C TYR A 40 14.89 0.84 17.01
N ASN A 41 14.30 -0.35 17.16
CA ASN A 41 15.02 -1.60 17.35
C ASN A 41 14.62 -2.62 16.26
N PRO A 42 15.31 -2.61 15.10
CA PRO A 42 15.01 -3.49 13.97
C PRO A 42 15.13 -4.99 14.29
N GLU A 43 16.05 -5.38 15.18
CA GLU A 43 16.22 -6.77 15.63
C GLU A 43 14.97 -7.26 16.39
N LYS A 44 14.47 -6.45 17.34
CA LYS A 44 13.23 -6.76 18.06
C LYS A 44 12.01 -6.80 17.14
N ASP A 45 11.94 -5.91 16.15
CA ASP A 45 10.89 -5.96 15.13
C ASP A 45 10.96 -7.27 14.33
N SER A 46 12.17 -7.67 13.90
CA SER A 46 12.42 -8.94 13.20
C SER A 46 11.96 -10.15 14.02
N ASP A 47 12.23 -10.18 15.32
CA ASP A 47 11.73 -11.22 16.24
C ASP A 47 10.20 -11.27 16.31
N ILE A 48 9.55 -10.11 16.34
CA ILE A 48 8.08 -10.00 16.32
C ILE A 48 7.53 -10.52 14.99
N GLN A 49 8.18 -10.18 13.86
CA GLN A 49 7.80 -10.70 12.55
C GLN A 49 7.93 -12.23 12.52
N ALA A 50 9.05 -12.79 12.98
CA ALA A 50 9.28 -14.22 13.06
C ALA A 50 8.20 -14.92 13.90
N TYR A 51 7.91 -14.39 15.08
CA TYR A 51 6.86 -14.89 15.97
C TYR A 51 5.48 -14.89 15.28
N ASN A 52 5.13 -13.79 14.60
CA ASN A 52 3.86 -13.67 13.89
C ASN A 52 3.76 -14.65 12.73
N ILE A 53 4.84 -14.88 11.99
CA ILE A 53 4.92 -15.90 10.94
C ILE A 53 4.69 -17.29 11.52
N GLU A 54 5.37 -17.66 12.61
CA GLU A 54 5.19 -18.96 13.28
C GLU A 54 3.75 -19.16 13.78
N ARG A 55 3.12 -18.11 14.30
CA ARG A 55 1.71 -18.14 14.67
C ARG A 55 0.81 -18.36 13.45
N ARG A 56 1.06 -17.68 12.33
CA ARG A 56 0.33 -17.87 11.06
C ARG A 56 0.49 -19.29 10.53
N LYS A 57 1.68 -19.90 10.64
CA LYS A 57 1.91 -21.31 10.27
C LYS A 57 1.01 -22.27 11.05
N LYS A 58 0.88 -22.08 12.38
CA LYS A 58 0.03 -22.92 13.24
C LYS A 58 -1.46 -22.78 12.93
N LEU A 59 -1.89 -21.63 12.42
CA LEU A 59 -3.28 -21.34 12.07
C LEU A 59 -3.63 -21.69 10.62
N ALA A 60 -2.63 -21.89 9.75
CA ALA A 60 -2.85 -22.20 8.35
C ALA A 60 -3.39 -23.63 8.17
N THR A 61 -4.57 -23.73 7.56
CA THR A 61 -5.23 -25.00 7.25
C THR A 61 -4.75 -25.62 5.94
N VAL A 62 -4.23 -24.80 5.02
CA VAL A 62 -3.70 -25.22 3.71
C VAL A 62 -2.38 -24.51 3.49
N ARG A 63 -1.36 -25.28 3.11
CA ARG A 63 -0.03 -24.79 2.69
C ARG A 63 0.28 -25.34 1.31
N PHE A 64 0.96 -24.56 0.49
CA PHE A 64 1.51 -25.02 -0.79
C PHE A 64 2.90 -24.42 -1.00
N PRO A 65 3.74 -25.00 -1.88
CA PRO A 65 5.07 -24.47 -2.13
C PRO A 65 5.03 -22.99 -2.51
N CYS A 66 5.88 -22.19 -1.84
CA CYS A 66 5.95 -20.73 -2.02
C CYS A 66 4.64 -19.97 -1.78
N ASP A 67 3.79 -20.46 -0.88
CA ASP A 67 2.62 -19.71 -0.44
C ASP A 67 2.99 -18.40 0.28
N THR A 68 1.98 -17.63 0.68
CA THR A 68 2.19 -16.28 1.21
C THR A 68 3.01 -16.28 2.50
N ILE A 69 2.92 -17.34 3.30
CA ILE A 69 3.75 -17.49 4.50
C ILE A 69 5.22 -17.72 4.09
N ALA A 70 5.47 -18.58 3.11
CA ALA A 70 6.83 -18.78 2.59
C ALA A 70 7.42 -17.49 1.98
N VAL A 71 6.60 -16.65 1.34
CA VAL A 71 7.03 -15.32 0.87
C VAL A 71 7.43 -14.40 2.03
N MET A 72 6.68 -14.42 3.14
CA MET A 72 7.05 -13.66 4.36
C MET A 72 8.38 -14.14 4.95
N GLU A 73 8.56 -15.45 5.06
CA GLU A 73 9.82 -16.06 5.53
C GLU A 73 10.99 -15.68 4.62
N PHE A 74 10.77 -15.69 3.30
CA PHE A 74 11.76 -15.28 2.33
C PHE A 74 12.15 -13.81 2.49
N ILE A 75 11.18 -12.91 2.67
CA ILE A 75 11.44 -11.48 2.91
C ILE A 75 12.25 -11.31 4.20
N LEU A 76 11.79 -11.87 5.32
CA LEU A 76 12.45 -11.76 6.62
C LEU A 76 13.92 -12.24 6.57
N LYS A 77 14.20 -13.29 5.79
CA LYS A 77 15.54 -13.88 5.69
C LYS A 77 16.47 -13.15 4.72
N ASN A 78 15.95 -12.59 3.62
CA ASN A 78 16.78 -12.14 2.49
C ASN A 78 16.73 -10.63 2.23
N TYR A 79 15.84 -9.90 2.91
CA TYR A 79 15.70 -8.45 2.78
C TYR A 79 16.26 -7.75 4.04
N PRO A 80 16.64 -6.47 3.94
CA PRO A 80 17.04 -5.69 5.11
C PRO A 80 15.97 -5.68 6.19
N GLU A 81 16.38 -5.59 7.46
CA GLU A 81 15.46 -5.42 8.58
C GLU A 81 14.55 -4.20 8.36
N GLY A 82 13.31 -4.26 8.86
CA GLY A 82 12.28 -3.27 8.53
C GLY A 82 11.73 -3.40 7.11
N SER A 83 11.87 -4.57 6.49
CA SER A 83 11.17 -4.95 5.25
C SER A 83 9.92 -5.79 5.55
N TYR A 84 8.82 -5.48 4.88
CA TYR A 84 7.52 -6.10 5.13
C TYR A 84 6.83 -6.44 3.81
N LEU A 85 6.06 -7.52 3.82
CA LEU A 85 5.06 -7.76 2.77
C LEU A 85 3.85 -6.85 3.03
N ALA A 86 3.51 -6.00 2.07
CA ALA A 86 2.40 -5.07 2.22
C ALA A 86 1.06 -5.81 2.35
N GLU A 87 0.11 -5.17 3.02
CA GLU A 87 -1.27 -5.61 3.12
C GLU A 87 -2.15 -4.74 2.22
N LEU A 88 -3.16 -5.34 1.60
CA LEU A 88 -4.21 -4.63 0.87
C LEU A 88 -5.09 -3.87 1.87
N ASP A 89 -5.63 -2.73 1.43
CA ASP A 89 -6.57 -1.97 2.24
C ASP A 89 -7.82 -2.80 2.56
N LYS A 90 -8.32 -2.62 3.77
CA LYS A 90 -9.48 -3.37 4.25
C LYS A 90 -10.74 -2.75 3.67
N PRO A 91 -11.66 -3.55 3.08
CA PRO A 91 -12.94 -3.03 2.66
C PRO A 91 -13.84 -2.63 3.85
N ASN A 92 -13.56 -3.14 5.06
CA ASN A 92 -14.24 -2.78 6.31
C ASN A 92 -13.43 -3.20 7.55
N THR A 93 -13.81 -2.69 8.72
CA THR A 93 -13.13 -2.89 10.02
C THR A 93 -13.00 -4.36 10.44
N TYR A 94 -13.92 -5.22 10.01
CA TYR A 94 -13.98 -6.63 10.42
C TYR A 94 -13.21 -7.58 9.48
N THR A 95 -12.73 -7.07 8.34
CA THR A 95 -12.01 -7.89 7.37
C THR A 95 -10.55 -8.03 7.76
N VAL A 96 -10.06 -9.28 7.75
CA VAL A 96 -8.63 -9.56 7.90
C VAL A 96 -7.91 -9.07 6.64
N PRO A 97 -6.86 -8.24 6.76
CA PRO A 97 -6.08 -7.81 5.61
C PRO A 97 -5.56 -9.00 4.83
N ARG A 98 -5.61 -8.88 3.50
CA ARG A 98 -4.94 -9.84 2.62
C ARG A 98 -3.59 -9.24 2.23
N ASN A 99 -2.57 -10.07 2.12
CA ASN A 99 -1.27 -9.59 1.66
C ASN A 99 -1.33 -9.23 0.18
N ALA A 100 -0.57 -8.21 -0.21
CA ALA A 100 -0.45 -7.73 -1.58
C ALA A 100 0.45 -8.67 -2.40
N VAL A 101 -0.10 -9.86 -2.70
CA VAL A 101 0.54 -10.89 -3.52
C VAL A 101 -0.37 -11.36 -4.64
N LEU A 102 0.20 -11.56 -5.82
CA LEU A 102 -0.49 -12.15 -6.98
C LEU A 102 0.35 -13.30 -7.55
N TYR A 103 -0.27 -14.48 -7.62
CA TYR A 103 0.35 -15.70 -8.12
C TYR A 103 -0.03 -15.94 -9.59
N LYS A 104 0.97 -16.23 -10.43
CA LYS A 104 0.78 -16.61 -11.84
C LYS A 104 1.64 -17.84 -12.15
N LYS A 105 0.99 -18.97 -12.46
CA LYS A 105 1.68 -20.17 -12.91
C LYS A 105 2.27 -19.97 -14.31
N SER A 106 3.50 -20.46 -14.52
CA SER A 106 4.23 -20.42 -15.78
C SER A 106 5.01 -21.73 -15.93
N GLY A 107 4.36 -22.75 -16.52
CA GLY A 107 4.89 -24.11 -16.56
C GLY A 107 5.10 -24.66 -15.14
N ASP A 108 6.31 -25.15 -14.87
CA ASP A 108 6.72 -25.68 -13.56
C ASP A 108 7.15 -24.58 -12.56
N THR A 109 7.13 -23.31 -12.98
CA THR A 109 7.47 -22.17 -12.14
C THR A 109 6.21 -21.40 -11.74
N THR A 110 6.22 -20.82 -10.54
CA THR A 110 5.19 -19.85 -10.12
C THR A 110 5.83 -18.48 -10.00
N LEU A 111 5.30 -17.52 -10.77
CA LEU A 111 5.65 -16.12 -10.64
C LEU A 111 4.79 -15.50 -9.54
N ILE A 112 5.43 -14.74 -8.65
CA ILE A 112 4.77 -14.11 -7.51
C ILE A 112 5.08 -12.62 -7.60
N PHE A 113 4.07 -11.81 -7.89
CA PHE A 113 4.18 -10.37 -7.74
C PHE A 113 3.85 -10.03 -6.29
N ALA A 114 4.72 -9.27 -5.64
CA ALA A 114 4.55 -8.83 -4.26
C ALA A 114 4.80 -7.33 -4.15
N ILE A 115 4.05 -6.65 -3.29
CA ILE A 115 4.43 -5.30 -2.83
C ILE A 115 5.25 -5.45 -1.56
N ILE A 116 6.53 -5.10 -1.62
CA ILE A 116 7.44 -5.11 -0.49
C ILE A 116 7.67 -3.68 -0.04
N ILE A 117 7.39 -3.41 1.23
CA ILE A 117 7.67 -2.11 1.86
C ILE A 117 9.01 -2.23 2.57
N LYS A 118 9.89 -1.25 2.36
CA LYS A 118 11.17 -1.16 3.05
C LYS A 118 11.21 0.14 3.84
N SER A 119 11.61 0.03 5.10
CA SER A 119 11.98 1.20 5.90
C SER A 119 13.31 1.75 5.38
N LYS A 120 13.54 3.05 5.55
CA LYS A 120 14.87 3.61 5.27
C LYS A 120 15.89 3.04 6.27
N PRO A 121 17.10 2.66 5.84
CA PRO A 121 18.16 2.25 6.76
C PRO A 121 18.43 3.32 7.82
N ASP A 122 18.71 2.88 9.05
CA ASP A 122 19.02 3.71 10.22
C ASP A 122 17.91 4.69 10.65
N GLU A 123 16.70 4.58 10.08
CA GLU A 123 15.51 5.31 10.54
C GLU A 123 14.56 4.39 11.30
N ARG A 124 13.53 5.01 11.87
CA ARG A 124 12.40 4.32 12.49
C ARG A 124 11.80 3.29 11.52
N VAL A 125 11.59 2.07 11.99
CA VAL A 125 10.89 1.03 11.20
C VAL A 125 9.45 1.45 10.94
N VAL A 126 8.99 1.18 9.72
CA VAL A 126 7.65 1.53 9.27
C VAL A 126 6.65 0.52 9.82
N GLU A 127 5.54 1.01 10.34
CA GLU A 127 4.40 0.17 10.68
C GLU A 127 3.41 0.11 9.51
N LEU A 128 3.07 -1.10 9.04
CA LEU A 128 2.16 -1.31 7.89
C LEU A 128 0.84 -0.54 8.02
N LYS A 129 0.27 -0.46 9.23
CA LYS A 129 -0.97 0.28 9.50
C LYS A 129 -0.89 1.78 9.23
N ASN A 130 0.32 2.34 9.16
CA ASN A 130 0.56 3.78 8.94
C ASN A 130 0.78 4.13 7.46
N VAL A 131 0.76 3.15 6.56
CA VAL A 131 1.07 3.36 5.13
C VAL A 131 0.05 2.75 4.18
N VAL A 132 -0.88 1.95 4.70
CA VAL A 132 -1.97 1.32 3.94
C VAL A 132 -3.30 1.98 4.26
N GLY A 133 -4.08 2.28 3.23
CA GLY A 133 -5.46 2.77 3.34
C GLY A 133 -5.62 4.30 3.28
N TYR A 134 -6.87 4.74 3.15
CA TYR A 134 -7.21 6.13 2.84
C TYR A 134 -6.69 7.13 3.87
N ASP A 135 -6.87 6.85 5.17
CA ASP A 135 -6.41 7.74 6.25
C ASP A 135 -4.90 7.94 6.26
N GLN A 136 -4.16 6.95 5.76
CA GLN A 136 -2.71 7.03 5.65
C GLN A 136 -2.26 7.83 4.44
N SER A 137 -3.15 8.13 3.47
CA SER A 137 -2.77 8.99 2.33
C SER A 137 -2.63 10.48 2.70
N PHE A 138 -2.95 10.87 3.94
CA PHE A 138 -2.64 12.21 4.48
C PHE A 138 -1.18 12.35 4.95
N PHE A 139 -0.38 11.27 4.91
CA PHE A 139 1.00 11.19 5.41
C PHE A 139 1.98 12.21 4.81
N ASN A 140 1.66 12.83 3.67
CA ASN A 140 2.49 13.91 3.14
C ASN A 140 2.44 15.21 3.97
N LEU A 141 1.58 15.30 4.99
CA LEU A 141 1.41 16.52 5.80
C LEU A 141 2.21 16.55 7.11
N ASP A 142 2.71 15.43 7.66
CA ASP A 142 3.29 15.47 9.03
C ASP A 142 4.29 14.34 9.44
N SER A 143 4.91 13.61 8.52
CA SER A 143 5.19 12.18 8.81
C SER A 143 6.64 11.67 8.80
N THR A 144 7.66 12.52 8.90
CA THR A 144 9.03 11.98 9.15
C THR A 144 9.14 11.29 10.51
N ALA A 145 8.27 11.62 11.47
CA ALA A 145 8.24 11.00 12.80
C ALA A 145 7.80 9.53 12.80
N LEU A 146 7.07 9.07 11.77
CA LEU A 146 6.53 7.71 11.70
C LEU A 146 7.39 6.75 10.86
N GLY A 147 8.56 7.21 10.39
CA GLY A 147 9.46 6.45 9.54
C GLY A 147 9.05 6.51 8.06
N MET A 148 10.03 6.62 7.17
CA MET A 148 9.77 6.72 5.73
C MET A 148 9.66 5.35 5.08
N ALA A 149 8.53 5.10 4.43
CA ALA A 149 8.27 3.87 3.69
C ALA A 149 8.60 4.00 2.21
N TYR A 150 9.28 2.98 1.68
CA TYR A 150 9.53 2.83 0.26
C TYR A 150 8.82 1.59 -0.25
N PHE A 151 7.88 1.78 -1.17
CA PHE A 151 7.13 0.70 -1.80
C PHE A 151 7.88 0.16 -3.01
N TYR A 152 7.97 -1.16 -3.12
CA TYR A 152 8.54 -1.84 -4.28
C TYR A 152 7.54 -2.84 -4.84
N LEU A 153 7.26 -2.76 -6.14
CA LEU A 153 6.72 -3.89 -6.87
C LEU A 153 7.87 -4.86 -7.14
N THR A 154 7.74 -6.09 -6.65
CA THR A 154 8.79 -7.10 -6.75
C THR A 154 8.24 -8.34 -7.46
N LEU A 155 8.99 -8.84 -8.44
CA LEU A 155 8.75 -10.14 -9.03
C LEU A 155 9.65 -11.18 -8.35
N LEU A 156 9.03 -12.17 -7.73
CA LEU A 156 9.69 -13.36 -7.25
C LEU A 156 9.39 -14.53 -8.19
N ARG A 157 10.35 -15.44 -8.32
CA ARG A 157 10.19 -16.71 -9.03
C ARG A 157 10.27 -17.84 -8.02
N CYS A 158 9.27 -18.72 -8.05
CA CYS A 158 9.24 -19.94 -7.28
C CYS A 158 9.46 -21.14 -8.21
N THR A 159 10.48 -21.95 -7.91
CA THR A 159 10.76 -23.22 -8.59
C THR A 159 10.87 -24.34 -7.55
N GLY A 160 9.87 -25.24 -7.52
CA GLY A 160 9.72 -26.17 -6.40
C GLY A 160 9.38 -25.43 -5.11
N GLU A 161 10.31 -25.41 -4.15
CA GLU A 161 10.19 -24.68 -2.87
C GLU A 161 11.14 -23.48 -2.77
N ASN A 162 11.95 -23.23 -3.80
CA ASN A 162 12.93 -22.16 -3.80
C ASN A 162 12.31 -20.87 -4.36
N ILE A 163 12.32 -19.82 -3.56
CA ILE A 163 11.96 -18.45 -3.96
C ILE A 163 13.25 -17.68 -4.26
N GLU A 164 13.25 -16.95 -5.37
CA GLU A 164 14.31 -15.99 -5.70
C GLU A 164 13.70 -14.68 -6.21
N THR A 165 14.42 -13.57 -6.01
CA THR A 165 14.03 -12.26 -6.54
C THR A 165 14.51 -12.13 -7.99
N VAL A 166 13.58 -11.84 -8.90
CA VAL A 166 13.89 -11.59 -10.32
C VAL A 166 14.23 -10.12 -10.54
N TRP A 167 13.36 -9.22 -10.09
CA TRP A 167 13.58 -7.77 -10.13
C TRP A 167 12.75 -7.05 -9.08
N GLU A 168 13.17 -5.81 -8.79
CA GLU A 168 12.44 -4.86 -7.96
C GLU A 168 12.27 -3.53 -8.71
N ALA A 169 11.08 -2.96 -8.63
CA ALA A 169 10.74 -1.65 -9.19
C ALA A 169 10.17 -0.76 -8.09
N LEU A 170 10.82 0.38 -7.84
CA LEU A 170 10.35 1.38 -6.89
C LEU A 170 9.00 1.93 -7.36
N ILE A 171 8.06 2.02 -6.43
CA ILE A 171 6.82 2.77 -6.57
C ILE A 171 7.08 4.14 -5.92
N PRO A 172 7.02 5.25 -6.66
CA PRO A 172 7.34 6.57 -6.12
C PRO A 172 6.17 7.15 -5.32
N ASP A 173 5.80 6.45 -4.25
CA ASP A 173 4.82 6.83 -3.23
C ASP A 173 5.28 6.28 -1.86
N ASN A 174 4.80 6.87 -0.77
CA ASN A 174 5.21 6.58 0.59
C ASN A 174 4.04 6.21 1.52
N ALA A 175 2.78 6.39 1.11
CA ALA A 175 1.62 6.01 1.92
C ALA A 175 0.33 5.97 1.11
N GLY A 176 -0.74 5.43 1.69
CA GLY A 176 -2.05 5.37 1.05
C GLY A 176 -2.23 4.15 0.15
N PHE A 177 -1.37 3.14 0.23
CA PHE A 177 -1.48 1.93 -0.59
C PHE A 177 -2.87 1.29 -0.43
N ASN A 178 -3.49 0.92 -1.55
CA ASN A 178 -4.84 0.37 -1.59
C ASN A 178 -4.83 -1.06 -2.10
N TYR A 179 -4.50 -1.25 -3.38
CA TYR A 179 -4.48 -2.57 -4.00
C TYR A 179 -3.49 -2.69 -5.15
N MET A 180 -3.28 -3.92 -5.59
CA MET A 180 -2.59 -4.24 -6.85
C MET A 180 -3.42 -5.21 -7.68
N VAL A 181 -3.37 -5.07 -9.01
CA VAL A 181 -4.08 -5.95 -9.94
C VAL A 181 -3.34 -6.08 -11.27
N LEU A 182 -3.35 -7.27 -11.85
CA LEU A 182 -2.87 -7.50 -13.20
C LEU A 182 -3.95 -7.09 -14.20
N ASP A 183 -3.64 -6.18 -15.12
CA ASP A 183 -4.59 -5.62 -16.08
C ASP A 183 -4.02 -5.69 -17.52
N THR A 184 -4.84 -5.33 -18.51
CA THR A 184 -4.48 -5.34 -19.92
C THR A 184 -4.86 -4.01 -20.57
N TRP A 185 -3.86 -3.30 -21.07
CA TRP A 185 -4.04 -2.08 -21.83
C TRP A 185 -4.56 -2.41 -23.22
N LYS A 186 -5.85 -2.14 -23.42
CA LYS A 186 -6.63 -2.58 -24.60
C LYS A 186 -6.05 -2.15 -25.96
N PRO A 187 -5.58 -0.89 -26.16
CA PRO A 187 -5.09 -0.43 -27.46
C PRO A 187 -3.98 -1.32 -28.05
N ARG A 188 -3.10 -1.86 -27.19
CA ARG A 188 -1.97 -2.70 -27.60
C ARG A 188 -2.00 -4.12 -27.07
N LYS A 189 -3.07 -4.51 -26.37
CA LYS A 189 -3.19 -5.80 -25.66
C LYS A 189 -1.99 -6.09 -24.74
N MET A 190 -1.45 -5.04 -24.12
CA MET A 190 -0.26 -5.14 -23.29
C MET A 190 -0.65 -5.41 -21.84
N THR A 191 -0.08 -6.44 -21.24
CA THR A 191 -0.28 -6.71 -19.81
C THR A 191 0.56 -5.74 -18.98
N TYR A 192 0.00 -5.25 -17.88
CA TYR A 192 0.70 -4.43 -16.91
C TYR A 192 0.20 -4.73 -15.50
N MET A 193 1.03 -4.43 -14.49
CA MET A 193 0.59 -4.42 -13.09
C MET A 193 0.13 -3.01 -12.73
N ARG A 194 -1.11 -2.88 -12.27
CA ARG A 194 -1.65 -1.63 -11.75
C ARG A 194 -1.58 -1.64 -10.24
N VAL A 195 -0.93 -0.65 -9.66
CA VAL A 195 -0.80 -0.48 -8.21
C VAL A 195 -1.48 0.84 -7.82
N ASN A 196 -2.53 0.75 -7.01
CA ASN A 196 -3.39 1.88 -6.66
C ASN A 196 -3.06 2.41 -5.26
N PHE A 197 -3.03 3.74 -5.16
CA PHE A 197 -2.86 4.49 -3.92
C PHE A 197 -4.00 5.49 -3.79
N HIS A 198 -4.55 5.61 -2.59
CA HIS A 198 -5.44 6.70 -2.23
C HIS A 198 -4.67 8.03 -2.24
N TYR A 199 -5.34 9.10 -2.63
CA TYR A 199 -4.78 10.45 -2.59
C TYR A 199 -5.79 11.42 -1.98
N ALA A 200 -5.95 11.35 -0.65
CA ALA A 200 -6.97 12.12 0.05
C ALA A 200 -6.76 13.63 -0.05
N ILE A 201 -5.50 14.11 -0.11
CA ILE A 201 -5.19 15.54 -0.27
C ILE A 201 -5.80 16.10 -1.56
N GLY A 202 -5.73 15.34 -2.66
CA GLY A 202 -6.36 15.71 -3.93
C GLY A 202 -7.81 15.24 -4.06
N ILE A 203 -8.35 14.50 -3.09
CA ILE A 203 -9.64 13.82 -3.18
C ILE A 203 -9.69 12.92 -4.43
N GLY A 204 -8.86 11.88 -4.42
CA GLY A 204 -8.69 11.04 -5.60
C GLY A 204 -7.83 9.80 -5.35
N HIS A 205 -7.22 9.32 -6.41
CA HIS A 205 -6.26 8.22 -6.38
C HIS A 205 -5.15 8.41 -7.41
N ILE A 206 -4.03 7.76 -7.13
CA ILE A 206 -2.87 7.65 -8.02
C ILE A 206 -2.74 6.19 -8.39
N GLU A 207 -2.45 5.91 -9.67
CA GLU A 207 -2.14 4.56 -10.13
C GLU A 207 -0.74 4.54 -10.72
N TYR A 208 0.08 3.60 -10.24
CA TYR A 208 1.38 3.29 -10.80
C TYR A 208 1.24 2.05 -11.68
N ASN A 209 1.37 2.24 -12.99
CA ASN A 209 1.12 1.24 -14.01
C ASN A 209 2.45 0.71 -14.55
N PHE A 210 2.76 -0.55 -14.27
CA PHE A 210 4.02 -1.22 -14.62
C PHE A 210 3.84 -2.13 -15.83
N PHE A 211 4.21 -1.65 -17.00
CA PHE A 211 4.05 -2.32 -18.29
C PHE A 211 5.16 -3.32 -18.56
N PHE A 212 4.79 -4.52 -19.00
CA PHE A 212 5.74 -5.60 -19.34
C PHE A 212 6.10 -5.59 -20.84
N ASP A 213 6.50 -4.43 -21.37
CA ASP A 213 6.81 -4.20 -22.78
C ASP A 213 7.96 -5.07 -23.30
N LYS A 214 8.98 -5.28 -22.47
CA LYS A 214 10.14 -6.16 -22.76
C LYS A 214 9.95 -7.60 -22.28
N GLY A 215 8.79 -7.93 -21.74
CA GLY A 215 8.48 -9.21 -21.12
C GLY A 215 8.50 -9.18 -19.59
N ILE A 216 7.91 -10.20 -18.97
CA ILE A 216 7.64 -10.24 -17.52
C ILE A 216 8.90 -10.35 -16.65
N TYR A 217 9.99 -10.93 -17.19
CA TYR A 217 11.25 -11.11 -16.47
C TYR A 217 12.16 -9.88 -16.52
N GLU A 218 11.83 -8.91 -17.38
CA GLU A 218 12.53 -7.63 -17.46
C GLU A 218 11.88 -6.62 -16.52
N LYS A 219 12.66 -5.63 -16.06
CA LYS A 219 12.13 -4.56 -15.22
C LYS A 219 11.05 -3.79 -16.01
N PRO A 220 9.82 -3.65 -15.48
CA PRO A 220 8.71 -3.05 -16.21
C PRO A 220 8.89 -1.54 -16.40
N HIS A 221 8.25 -1.03 -17.46
CA HIS A 221 8.13 0.41 -17.71
C HIS A 221 7.03 1.03 -16.82
N LEU A 222 7.36 2.09 -16.08
CA LEU A 222 6.41 2.75 -15.18
C LEU A 222 5.74 3.94 -15.87
N LEU A 223 4.41 4.00 -15.78
CA LEU A 223 3.59 5.16 -16.11
C LEU A 223 2.68 5.48 -14.93
N MET A 224 2.73 6.71 -14.43
CA MET A 224 1.85 7.18 -13.37
C MET A 224 0.60 7.83 -13.97
N THR A 225 -0.60 7.36 -13.60
CA THR A 225 -1.88 8.04 -13.83
C THR A 225 -2.46 8.55 -12.52
N TYR A 226 -3.38 9.50 -12.59
CA TYR A 226 -4.10 9.97 -11.41
C TYR A 226 -5.46 10.52 -11.81
N GLN A 227 -6.40 10.45 -10.89
CA GLN A 227 -7.70 11.09 -11.00
C GLN A 227 -8.05 11.73 -9.66
N THR A 228 -8.26 13.03 -9.69
CA THR A 228 -8.65 13.87 -8.55
C THR A 228 -9.85 14.73 -8.92
N ILE A 229 -10.30 15.59 -8.00
CA ILE A 229 -11.41 16.52 -8.27
C ILE A 229 -11.13 17.49 -9.43
N ASN A 230 -9.87 17.87 -9.65
CA ASN A 230 -9.48 18.91 -10.62
C ASN A 230 -8.18 18.58 -11.37
N SER A 231 -7.80 17.30 -11.43
CA SER A 231 -6.64 16.82 -12.17
C SER A 231 -6.92 15.41 -12.69
N LEU A 232 -6.61 15.18 -13.95
CA LEU A 232 -6.75 13.88 -14.59
C LEU A 232 -5.56 13.67 -15.50
N ARG A 233 -4.92 12.51 -15.33
CA ARG A 233 -3.93 11.99 -16.25
C ARG A 233 -4.35 10.58 -16.64
N GLU A 234 -4.60 10.37 -17.92
CA GLU A 234 -5.05 9.08 -18.46
C GLU A 234 -4.09 8.53 -19.51
N MET A 235 -3.98 7.20 -19.58
CA MET A 235 -3.15 6.50 -20.55
C MET A 235 -3.75 6.58 -21.96
N VAL A 236 -2.92 6.86 -22.96
CA VAL A 236 -3.32 6.98 -24.36
C VAL A 236 -2.31 6.31 -25.29
N ASP A 237 -2.74 6.03 -26.51
CA ASP A 237 -1.88 5.56 -27.61
C ASP A 237 -1.69 6.73 -28.59
N ALA A 238 -0.72 7.61 -28.33
CA ALA A 238 -0.60 8.87 -29.07
C ALA A 238 0.32 8.74 -30.29
N ASN A 239 1.45 8.05 -30.16
CA ASN A 239 2.45 7.94 -31.23
C ASN A 239 2.51 6.55 -31.90
N ARG A 240 1.72 5.59 -31.42
CA ARG A 240 1.65 4.21 -31.91
C ARG A 240 2.86 3.32 -31.68
N ASP A 241 3.77 3.66 -30.77
CA ASP A 241 4.85 2.77 -30.38
C ASP A 241 4.37 1.67 -29.41
N SER A 242 5.32 0.96 -28.78
CA SER A 242 5.03 -0.10 -27.82
C SER A 242 4.80 0.42 -26.40
N ILE A 243 5.19 1.65 -26.11
CA ILE A 243 5.16 2.25 -24.78
C ILE A 243 3.87 3.07 -24.66
N PRO A 244 3.12 2.94 -23.56
CA PRO A 244 1.96 3.79 -23.34
C PRO A 244 2.38 5.25 -23.17
N ASP A 245 1.61 6.14 -23.78
CA ASP A 245 1.69 7.59 -23.59
C ASP A 245 0.63 8.03 -22.57
N TYR A 246 0.60 9.30 -22.21
CA TYR A 246 -0.50 9.85 -21.42
C TYR A 246 -0.94 11.24 -21.88
N ILE A 247 -2.14 11.61 -21.48
CA ILE A 247 -2.68 12.95 -21.63
C ILE A 247 -3.02 13.52 -20.27
N GLU A 248 -2.63 14.76 -20.02
CA GLU A 248 -2.99 15.52 -18.82
C GLU A 248 -4.10 16.51 -19.17
N HIS A 249 -5.17 16.51 -18.39
CA HIS A 249 -6.24 17.49 -18.49
C HIS A 249 -5.92 18.70 -17.63
N LEU A 250 -6.04 19.88 -18.22
CA LEU A 250 -5.98 21.15 -17.52
C LEU A 250 -7.39 21.56 -17.13
N TYR A 251 -7.58 21.88 -15.85
CA TYR A 251 -8.85 22.29 -15.29
C TYR A 251 -8.82 23.74 -14.84
N VAL A 252 -9.98 24.39 -14.91
CA VAL A 252 -10.23 25.70 -14.30
C VAL A 252 -11.38 25.54 -13.32
N ASP A 253 -11.14 25.99 -12.08
CA ASP A 253 -12.16 26.14 -11.06
C ASP A 253 -12.75 27.55 -11.14
N THR A 254 -14.07 27.62 -11.33
CA THR A 254 -14.82 28.89 -11.42
C THR A 254 -15.49 29.27 -10.11
N GLY A 255 -15.36 28.46 -9.06
CA GLY A 255 -16.08 28.54 -7.79
C GLY A 255 -17.50 27.96 -7.82
N ILE A 256 -18.04 27.67 -9.03
CA ILE A 256 -19.35 27.03 -9.23
C ILE A 256 -19.17 25.63 -9.83
N GLU A 257 -18.23 25.51 -10.78
CA GLU A 257 -17.90 24.27 -11.46
C GLU A 257 -16.38 24.16 -11.68
N VAL A 258 -15.91 22.91 -11.74
CA VAL A 258 -14.58 22.54 -12.23
C VAL A 258 -14.75 21.98 -13.63
N LYS A 259 -14.10 22.60 -14.63
CA LYS A 259 -14.19 22.16 -16.03
C LYS A 259 -12.81 21.95 -16.65
N SER A 260 -12.70 20.92 -17.48
CA SER A 260 -11.52 20.71 -18.32
C SER A 260 -11.54 21.74 -19.46
N VAL A 261 -10.46 22.51 -19.60
CA VAL A 261 -10.35 23.58 -20.60
C VAL A 261 -9.37 23.23 -21.71
N ASP A 262 -8.43 22.34 -21.45
CA ASP A 262 -7.38 21.95 -22.39
C ASP A 262 -6.78 20.61 -21.98
N THR A 263 -5.99 20.02 -22.87
CA THR A 263 -5.31 18.75 -22.66
C THR A 263 -3.90 18.79 -23.25
N VAL A 264 -2.93 18.20 -22.57
CA VAL A 264 -1.55 18.13 -23.03
C VAL A 264 -1.12 16.68 -23.13
N THR A 265 -0.73 16.26 -24.33
CA THR A 265 -0.21 14.91 -24.57
C THR A 265 1.28 14.86 -24.31
N PHE A 266 1.71 13.81 -23.62
CA PHE A 266 3.09 13.51 -23.32
C PHE A 266 3.46 12.17 -23.93
N VAL A 267 4.56 12.16 -24.68
CA VAL A 267 5.03 10.97 -25.40
C VAL A 267 6.33 10.47 -24.80
N TRP A 268 6.44 9.16 -24.57
CA TRP A 268 7.68 8.58 -24.07
C TRP A 268 8.83 8.76 -25.07
N LYS A 269 9.99 9.23 -24.59
CA LYS A 269 11.23 9.32 -25.37
C LYS A 269 12.42 8.90 -24.51
N ASP A 270 12.89 7.69 -24.76
CA ASP A 270 14.06 7.05 -24.16
C ASP A 270 13.99 6.90 -22.63
N THR A 271 14.04 8.01 -21.89
CA THR A 271 14.12 8.08 -20.43
C THR A 271 13.07 8.98 -19.79
N VAL A 272 12.36 9.79 -20.58
CA VAL A 272 11.37 10.75 -20.08
C VAL A 272 10.19 10.90 -21.03
N TYR A 273 9.05 11.25 -20.47
CA TYR A 273 7.90 11.74 -21.23
C TYR A 273 8.10 13.19 -21.64
N VAL A 274 7.85 13.51 -22.91
CA VAL A 274 8.03 14.84 -23.49
C VAL A 274 6.69 15.42 -23.93
N ASN A 275 6.41 16.64 -23.49
CA ASN A 275 5.21 17.37 -23.90
C ASN A 275 5.23 17.65 -25.42
N THR A 276 4.18 17.22 -26.11
CA THR A 276 4.00 17.37 -27.57
C THR A 276 3.89 18.82 -28.05
N ARG A 277 3.43 19.73 -27.19
CA ARG A 277 3.28 21.18 -27.46
C ARG A 277 4.50 22.00 -27.02
N ASN A 278 5.22 21.56 -25.99
CA ASN A 278 6.43 22.22 -25.49
C ASN A 278 7.52 21.21 -25.10
N PRO A 279 8.44 20.86 -26.02
CA PRO A 279 9.44 19.82 -25.78
C PRO A 279 10.41 20.06 -24.61
N LYS A 280 10.49 21.29 -24.07
CA LYS A 280 11.30 21.59 -22.87
C LYS A 280 10.64 21.08 -21.58
N GLN A 281 9.34 20.82 -21.59
CA GLN A 281 8.62 20.28 -20.46
C GLN A 281 8.64 18.75 -20.52
N THR A 282 9.32 18.13 -19.55
CA THR A 282 9.44 16.68 -19.45
C THR A 282 8.92 16.16 -18.11
N ARG A 283 8.64 14.86 -18.05
CA ARG A 283 8.25 14.13 -16.82
C ARG A 283 8.93 12.75 -16.79
N PRO A 284 9.32 12.24 -15.61
CA PRO A 284 9.96 10.93 -15.49
C PRO A 284 8.97 9.76 -15.64
N PHE A 285 7.69 9.95 -15.28
CA PHE A 285 6.63 8.93 -15.25
C PHE A 285 5.24 9.56 -15.34
#